data_AF-A0A392NRJ7-F1
#
_entry.id   AF-A0A392NRJ7-F1
#
_cell.length_a   1.000
_cell.length_b   1.000
_cell.length_c   1.000
_cell.angle_alpha   90.00
_cell.angle_beta   90.00
_cell.angle_gamma   90.00
#
_symmetry.space_group_name_H-M   'P 1'
#
loop_
_entity.id
_entity.type
_entity.pdbx_description
1 polymer ?
#
loop_
_entity_poly.entity_id
_entity_poly.type
_entity_poly.pdbx_seq_one_letter_code
_entity_poly.pdbx_strand_id
1 'polypeptide(L)'
;MPIAHLVEWIYRLLGPYGMKVPQLTPSRIRLTSCTRSFDCSKAKDRLDYAPIITLQEGIRRTIESYPHLRAENQLKFKREGPSKASVYLGSGR
;
A
#
# COMPACT_ATOMS: atom_id res chain seq x y z
N MET A 1 9.28 3.40 15.44
CA MET A 1 9.06 2.56 14.23
C MET A 1 9.55 1.13 14.49
N PRO A 2 8.95 0.38 15.43
CA PRO A 2 9.45 -0.94 15.83
C PRO A 2 9.35 -1.99 14.72
N ILE A 3 8.31 -1.90 13.86
CA ILE A 3 8.04 -2.84 12.78
C ILE A 3 9.12 -2.78 11.69
N ALA A 4 9.60 -1.58 11.33
CA ALA A 4 10.65 -1.43 10.32
C ALA A 4 11.96 -2.10 10.76
N HIS A 5 12.32 -1.96 12.04
CA HIS A 5 13.51 -2.60 12.62
C HIS A 5 13.37 -4.12 12.71
N LEU A 6 12.18 -4.63 13.04
CA LEU A 6 11.91 -6.07 13.03
C LEU A 6 12.12 -6.67 11.63
N VAL A 7 11.59 -6.02 10.59
CA VAL A 7 11.72 -6.52 9.22
C VAL A 7 13.16 -6.43 8.71
N GLU A 8 13.89 -5.38 9.08
CA GLU A 8 15.32 -5.26 8.80
C GLU A 8 16.15 -6.37 9.47
N TRP A 9 15.81 -6.72 10.72
CA TRP A 9 16.46 -7.81 11.45
C TRP A 9 16.20 -9.18 10.81
N ILE A 10 14.94 -9.45 10.44
CA ILE A 10 14.56 -10.69 9.72
C ILE A 10 15.32 -10.79 8.39
N TYR A 11 15.47 -9.68 7.66
CA TYR A 11 16.22 -9.66 6.40
C TYR A 11 17.72 -9.91 6.61
N ARG A 12 18.34 -9.33 7.64
CA ARG A 12 19.74 -9.62 7.99
C ARG A 12 19.96 -11.08 8.36
N LEU A 13 18.98 -11.72 8.99
CA LEU A 13 19.07 -13.12 9.41
C LEU A 13 18.85 -14.11 8.26
N LEU A 14 17.88 -13.84 7.37
CA LEU A 14 17.51 -14.73 6.26
C LEU A 14 18.18 -14.39 4.92
N GLY A 15 18.81 -13.22 4.78
CA GLY A 15 19.53 -12.80 3.58
C GLY A 15 20.64 -13.75 3.09
N PRO A 16 21.48 -14.35 3.96
CA PRO A 16 22.49 -15.31 3.54
C PRO A 16 21.91 -16.63 3.01
N TYR A 17 20.63 -16.91 3.26
CA TYR A 17 19.95 -18.14 2.83
C TYR A 17 19.32 -18.03 1.42
N GLY A 18 19.70 -17.02 0.63
CA GLY A 18 19.29 -16.91 -0.78
C GLY A 18 17.86 -16.40 -1.00
N MET A 19 17.28 -15.72 -0.02
CA MET A 19 15.96 -15.09 -0.15
C MET A 19 15.98 -14.00 -1.22
N LYS A 20 15.11 -14.13 -2.24
CA LYS A 20 14.85 -13.04 -3.20
C LYS A 20 14.37 -11.80 -2.47
N VAL A 21 14.85 -10.63 -2.91
CA VAL A 21 14.47 -9.34 -2.32
C VAL A 21 12.94 -9.19 -2.40
N PRO A 22 12.23 -9.14 -1.26
CA PRO A 22 10.79 -8.97 -1.26
C PRO A 22 10.42 -7.57 -1.76
N GLN A 23 9.22 -7.42 -2.31
CA GLN A 23 8.71 -6.10 -2.71
C GLN A 23 8.59 -5.14 -1.53
N LEU A 24 8.51 -5.66 -0.29
CA LEU A 24 8.47 -4.90 0.96
C LEU A 24 9.88 -4.79 1.56
N THR A 25 10.70 -3.91 1.01
CA THR A 25 12.03 -3.60 1.57
C THR A 25 11.87 -2.76 2.85
N PRO A 26 12.76 -2.89 3.86
CA PRO A 26 12.71 -2.09 5.09
C PRO A 26 12.58 -0.58 4.85
N SER A 27 13.21 -0.06 3.79
CA SER A 27 13.10 1.33 3.34
C SER A 27 11.68 1.70 2.90
N ARG A 28 11.00 0.83 2.14
CA ARG A 28 9.59 1.04 1.74
C ARG A 28 8.67 1.00 2.95
N ILE A 29 8.88 0.05 3.86
CA ILE A 29 8.10 -0.08 5.10
C ILE A 29 8.25 1.18 5.95
N ARG A 30 9.46 1.70 6.08
CA ARG A 30 9.71 2.94 6.81
C ARG A 30 9.00 4.13 6.17
N LEU A 31 8.98 4.21 4.84
CA LEU A 31 8.24 5.26 4.11
C LEU A 31 6.73 5.13 4.31
N THR A 32 6.16 3.93 4.25
CA THR A 32 4.72 3.71 4.38
C THR A 32 4.21 3.75 5.81
N SER A 33 5.06 3.44 6.79
CA SER A 33 4.69 3.45 8.21
C SER A 33 4.63 4.85 8.80
N CYS A 34 5.36 5.81 8.21
CA CYS A 34 5.36 7.19 8.67
C CYS A 34 4.15 7.95 8.14
N THR A 35 3.29 8.44 9.04
CA THR A 35 2.30 9.45 8.72
C THR A 35 3.00 10.79 8.49
N ARG A 36 3.23 11.14 7.23
CA ARG A 36 3.79 12.45 6.86
C ARG A 36 2.66 13.39 6.46
N SER A 37 2.44 14.44 7.24
CA SER A 37 1.68 15.60 6.79
C SER A 37 2.59 16.48 5.93
N PHE A 38 2.04 17.05 4.85
CA PHE A 38 2.72 18.04 4.04
C PHE A 38 2.05 19.39 4.29
N ASP A 39 2.83 20.37 4.76
CA ASP A 39 2.38 21.74 4.88
C ASP A 39 2.58 22.47 3.54
N CYS A 40 1.47 22.87 2.93
CA CYS A 40 1.46 23.58 1.65
C CYS A 40 1.62 25.10 1.81
N SER A 41 1.79 25.63 3.03
CA SER A 41 1.88 27.08 3.28
C SER A 41 3.03 27.73 2.49
N LYS A 42 4.22 27.12 2.48
CA LYS A 42 5.36 27.64 1.69
C LYS A 42 5.12 27.63 0.18
N ALA A 43 4.31 26.70 -0.32
CA ALA A 43 3.97 26.63 -1.74
C ALA A 43 2.99 27.74 -2.12
N LYS A 44 2.02 28.03 -1.25
CA LYS A 44 1.14 29.20 -1.36
C LYS A 44 1.95 30.49 -1.45
N ASP A 45 2.88 30.69 -0.51
CA ASP A 45 3.62 31.95 -0.41
C ASP A 45 4.60 32.17 -1.58
N ARG A 46 5.24 31.10 -2.08
CA ARG A 46 6.32 31.21 -3.07
C ARG A 46 5.89 30.99 -4.51
N LEU A 47 4.84 30.20 -4.72
CA LEU A 47 4.40 29.77 -6.06
C LEU A 47 2.97 30.25 -6.37
N ASP A 48 2.39 31.07 -5.50
CA ASP A 48 0.98 31.50 -5.56
C ASP A 48 0.02 30.31 -5.75
N TYR A 49 0.36 29.19 -5.09
CA TYR A 49 -0.37 27.95 -5.23
C TYR A 49 -1.78 28.07 -4.63
N ALA A 50 -2.78 28.22 -5.48
CA ALA A 50 -4.19 28.16 -5.10
C ALA A 50 -4.80 26.82 -5.55
N PRO A 51 -5.23 25.93 -4.63
CA PRO A 51 -5.88 24.69 -5.04
C PRO A 51 -7.24 25.00 -5.69
N ILE A 52 -7.45 24.48 -6.90
CA ILE A 52 -8.69 24.67 -7.69
C ILE A 52 -9.92 24.12 -6.93
N ILE A 53 -9.70 23.06 -6.15
CA ILE A 53 -10.72 22.41 -5.32
C ILE A 53 -10.22 22.24 -3.90
N THR A 54 -11.12 22.26 -2.93
CA THR A 54 -10.78 22.01 -1.52
C THR A 54 -10.28 20.58 -1.33
N LEU A 55 -9.46 20.34 -0.30
CA LEU A 55 -8.91 19.01 -0.01
C LEU A 55 -10.01 17.95 0.15
N GLN A 56 -11.10 18.29 0.84
CA GLN A 56 -12.22 17.39 1.07
C GLN A 56 -12.93 17.01 -0.23
N GLU A 57 -13.13 17.96 -1.14
CA GLU A 57 -13.73 17.71 -2.45
C GLU A 57 -12.79 16.87 -3.34
N GLY A 58 -11.48 17.13 -3.28
CA GLY A 58 -10.47 16.31 -3.96
C GLY A 58 -10.52 14.85 -3.53
N ILE A 59 -10.54 14.60 -2.21
CA ILE A 59 -10.67 13.26 -1.64
C ILE A 59 -11.96 12.59 -2.12
N ARG A 60 -13.09 13.29 -2.10
CA ARG A 60 -14.39 12.77 -2.56
C ARG A 60 -14.33 12.32 -4.02
N ARG A 61 -13.84 13.18 -4.91
CA ARG A 61 -13.70 12.87 -6.36
C ARG A 61 -12.75 11.70 -6.62
N THR A 62 -11.65 11.61 -5.88
CA THR A 62 -10.73 10.47 -5.98
C THR A 62 -11.39 9.18 -5.55
N ILE A 63 -12.17 9.15 -4.46
CA ILE A 63 -12.88 7.94 -4.04
C ILE A 63 -13.95 7.54 -5.06
N GLU A 64 -14.62 8.51 -5.69
CA GLU A 64 -15.61 8.28 -6.75
C GLU A 64 -14.99 7.72 -8.04
N SER A 65 -13.76 8.11 -8.39
CA SER A 65 -13.08 7.61 -9.61
C SER A 65 -12.62 6.15 -9.50
N TYR A 66 -12.49 5.61 -8.29
CA TYR A 66 -12.05 4.22 -8.05
C TYR A 66 -13.13 3.34 -7.42
N PRO A 67 -14.31 3.16 -8.06
CA PRO A 67 -15.39 2.35 -7.49
C PRO A 67 -14.96 0.89 -7.32
N HIS A 68 -14.14 0.36 -8.22
CA HIS A 68 -13.66 -1.02 -8.21
C HIS A 68 -12.74 -1.37 -7.03
N LEU A 69 -12.13 -0.38 -6.36
CA LEU A 69 -11.26 -0.59 -5.20
C LEU A 69 -12.04 -0.60 -3.87
N ARG A 70 -13.33 -0.27 -3.88
CA ARG A 70 -14.14 -0.22 -2.66
C ARG A 70 -14.29 -1.62 -2.04
N ALA A 71 -14.26 -1.68 -0.71
CA ALA A 71 -14.36 -2.93 0.04
C ALA A 71 -15.64 -3.74 -0.30
N GLU A 72 -16.74 -3.05 -0.58
CA GLU A 72 -18.00 -3.63 -1.07
C GLU A 72 -17.85 -4.43 -2.38
N ASN A 73 -16.94 -4.04 -3.26
CA ASN A 73 -16.63 -4.78 -4.48
C ASN A 73 -15.66 -5.95 -4.26
N GLN A 74 -14.92 -5.99 -3.16
CA GLN A 74 -14.06 -7.14 -2.84
C GLN A 74 -14.86 -8.43 -2.60
N LEU A 75 -16.09 -8.30 -2.08
CA LEU A 75 -17.00 -9.44 -1.92
C LEU A 75 -17.46 -10.01 -3.26
N LYS A 76 -17.60 -9.17 -4.30
CA LYS A 76 -17.88 -9.62 -5.68
C LYS A 76 -16.69 -10.35 -6.31
N PHE A 77 -15.46 -10.02 -5.88
CA PHE A 77 -14.23 -10.71 -6.28
C PHE A 77 -13.91 -11.95 -5.45
N LYS A 78 -14.78 -12.36 -4.51
CA LYS A 78 -14.69 -13.67 -3.87
C LYS A 78 -14.98 -14.71 -4.95
N ARG A 79 -13.90 -15.10 -5.65
CA ARG A 79 -13.89 -16.01 -6.81
C ARG A 79 -14.86 -17.15 -6.55
N GLU A 80 -15.93 -17.21 -7.33
CA GLU A 80 -16.73 -18.43 -7.46
C GLU A 80 -15.81 -19.49 -8.07
N GLY A 81 -15.25 -20.34 -7.22
CA GLY A 81 -14.45 -21.48 -7.67
C GLY A 81 -13.14 -21.68 -6.90
N PRO A 82 -12.56 -22.88 -7.02
CA PRO A 82 -11.32 -23.23 -6.36
C PRO A 82 -10.19 -22.30 -6.79
N SER A 83 -9.31 -21.95 -5.84
CA SER A 83 -8.10 -21.17 -6.13
C SER A 83 -7.26 -21.87 -7.21
N LYS A 84 -6.51 -21.12 -8.03
CA LYS A 84 -5.58 -21.71 -9.00
C LYS A 84 -4.60 -22.68 -8.33
N ALA A 85 -4.16 -22.35 -7.11
CA ALA A 85 -3.31 -23.24 -6.31
C ALA A 85 -4.00 -24.58 -6.02
N SER A 86 -5.27 -24.58 -5.59
CA SER A 86 -6.02 -25.84 -5.40
C SER A 86 -6.28 -26.61 -6.69
N VAL A 87 -6.40 -25.93 -7.84
CA VAL A 87 -6.55 -26.59 -9.15
C VAL A 87 -5.25 -27.27 -9.59
N TYR A 88 -4.10 -26.61 -9.44
CA TYR A 88 -2.82 -27.13 -9.92
C TYR A 88 -2.08 -28.02 -8.93
N LEU A 89 -2.20 -27.77 -7.63
CA LEU A 89 -1.44 -28.47 -6.59
C LEU A 89 -2.27 -29.54 -5.88
N GLY A 90 -3.59 -29.57 -6.09
CA GLY A 90 -4.51 -30.43 -5.36
C GLY A 90 -4.67 -30.02 -3.90
N SER A 91 -5.78 -30.44 -3.28
CA SER A 91 -5.92 -30.39 -1.83
C SER A 91 -5.10 -31.53 -1.26
N GLY A 92 -3.84 -31.25 -0.91
CA GLY A 92 -2.90 -32.25 -0.37
C GLY A 92 -3.59 -33.20 0.60
N ARG A 93 -3.62 -34.47 0.23
CA ARG A 93 -4.09 -35.60 1.04
C ARG A 93 -2.89 -36.48 1.33
#